data_AF-A0A7S0I2T2-F1
#
_entry.id   AF-A0A7S0I2T2-F1
#
_cell.length_a   1.000
_cell.length_b   1.000
_cell.length_c   1.000
_cell.angle_alpha   90.00
_cell.angle_beta   90.00
_cell.angle_gamma   90.00
#
_symmetry.space_group_name_H-M   'P 1'
#
loop_
_entity.id
_entity.type
_entity.pdbx_description
1 polymer ?
#
loop_
_entity_poly.entity_id
_entity_poly.type
_entity_poly.pdbx_seq_one_letter_code
_entity_poly.pdbx_strand_id
1 'polypeptide(L)'
;RVRYFGMRAKNEHAYRADELLEQVYRYSMSRSEGREEHLLLPDENQDQDKSNSLFLQLTLQLPGSLDLVFLSHAVHQLGGEDGGGTPEEISRAAAQLSGPALTQLIAERTRQFDQRFDQVFQLQGASCIPSSSFNLFGKYPSHGACTPAGKLSEEAVELGKVALSQLLGGLAYLHGTWVRADPPWFNTTSQQAPVSSFSCSPCSLSP
;
A
#
# COMPACT_ATOMS: atom_id res chain seq x y z
N ARG A 1 4.40 -20.68 18.03
CA ARG A 1 5.16 -19.75 18.92
C ARG A 1 5.62 -18.56 18.09
N VAL A 2 5.30 -17.32 18.48
CA VAL A 2 5.74 -16.11 17.76
C VAL A 2 7.11 -15.69 18.29
N ARG A 3 8.07 -15.41 17.42
CA ARG A 3 9.33 -14.73 17.76
C ARG A 3 9.35 -13.38 17.07
N TYR A 4 9.81 -12.35 17.76
CA TYR A 4 9.94 -11.00 17.21
C TYR A 4 11.37 -10.48 17.41
N PHE A 5 11.87 -9.76 16.41
CA PHE A 5 13.16 -9.06 16.43
C PHE A 5 12.96 -7.67 15.83
N GLY A 6 13.66 -6.69 16.38
CA GLY A 6 13.52 -5.30 15.97
C GLY A 6 14.88 -4.66 15.73
N MET A 7 15.01 -3.90 14.64
CA MET A 7 16.19 -3.08 14.36
C MET A 7 15.74 -1.67 14.04
N ARG A 8 16.45 -0.68 14.60
CA ARG A 8 16.23 0.73 14.28
C ARG A 8 17.27 1.24 13.29
N ALA A 9 16.86 2.11 12.38
CA ALA A 9 17.78 2.77 11.46
C ALA A 9 17.36 4.23 11.19
N LYS A 10 18.25 4.96 10.53
CA LYS A 10 17.99 6.31 10.03
C LYS A 10 17.16 6.28 8.74
N ASN A 11 16.39 7.35 8.50
CA ASN A 11 15.51 7.50 7.33
C ASN A 11 16.23 7.35 5.98
N GLU A 12 17.52 7.69 5.95
CA GLU A 12 18.35 7.58 4.75
C GLU A 12 18.47 6.14 4.25
N HIS A 13 18.04 5.16 5.03
CA HIS A 13 17.98 3.76 4.64
C HIS A 13 16.54 3.25 4.41
N ALA A 14 15.50 4.05 4.66
CA ALA A 14 14.12 3.61 4.49
C ALA A 14 13.80 3.27 3.02
N TYR A 15 14.39 4.01 2.08
CA TYR A 15 14.24 3.75 0.63
C TYR A 15 15.20 2.66 0.10
N ARG A 16 16.14 2.17 0.92
CA ARG A 16 17.07 1.05 0.63
C ARG A 16 16.96 -0.03 1.71
N ALA A 17 15.73 -0.24 2.17
CA ALA A 17 15.42 -1.16 3.25
C ALA A 17 15.90 -2.58 2.93
N ASP A 18 15.70 -3.01 1.70
CA ASP A 18 16.14 -4.30 1.15
C ASP A 18 17.66 -4.48 1.24
N GLU A 19 18.44 -3.51 0.76
CA GLU A 19 19.90 -3.56 0.79
C GLU A 19 20.43 -3.55 2.23
N LEU A 20 19.85 -2.72 3.09
CA LEU A 20 20.20 -2.68 4.50
C LEU A 20 19.95 -4.04 5.17
N LEU A 21 18.77 -4.61 4.97
CA LEU A 21 18.40 -5.91 5.53
C LEU A 21 19.34 -7.01 5.00
N GLU A 22 19.65 -7.00 3.71
CA GLU A 22 20.58 -7.97 3.12
C GLU A 22 21.97 -7.86 3.75
N GLN A 23 22.51 -6.65 3.92
CA GLN A 23 23.81 -6.44 4.56
C GLN A 23 23.81 -6.95 6.00
N VAL A 24 22.75 -6.66 6.76
CA VAL A 24 22.58 -7.11 8.14
C VAL A 24 22.56 -8.64 8.21
N TYR A 25 21.79 -9.30 7.34
CA TYR A 25 21.76 -10.76 7.32
C TYR A 25 23.08 -11.39 6.87
N ARG A 26 23.75 -10.82 5.87
CA ARG A 26 25.09 -11.29 5.44
C ARG A 26 26.11 -11.17 6.57
N TYR A 27 26.09 -10.07 7.30
CA TYR A 27 26.95 -9.88 8.47
C TYR A 27 26.64 -10.92 9.56
N SER A 28 25.37 -11.12 9.91
CA SER A 28 24.96 -12.14 10.90
C SER A 28 25.40 -13.55 10.50
N MET A 29 25.24 -13.93 9.22
CA MET A 29 25.70 -15.22 8.69
C MET A 29 27.22 -15.41 8.79
N SER A 30 28.00 -14.35 8.53
CA SER A 30 29.46 -14.43 8.61
C SER A 30 29.97 -14.68 10.03
N ARG A 31 29.19 -14.29 11.04
CA ARG A 31 29.54 -14.40 12.45
C ARG A 31 29.08 -15.71 13.11
N SER A 32 28.09 -16.39 12.53
CA SER A 32 27.47 -17.59 13.12
C SER A 32 28.14 -18.93 12.73
N GLU A 33 29.35 -18.91 12.15
CA GLU A 33 30.14 -20.11 11.79
C GLU A 33 29.32 -21.23 11.09
N GLY A 34 28.37 -20.85 10.24
CA GLY A 34 27.57 -21.81 9.47
C GLY A 34 26.55 -22.62 10.28
N ARG A 35 26.24 -22.24 11.52
CA ARG A 35 25.04 -22.76 12.18
C ARG A 35 23.82 -22.14 11.50
N GLU A 36 22.91 -22.97 11.00
CA GLU A 36 21.56 -22.59 10.50
C GLU A 36 20.66 -22.03 11.63
N GLU A 37 21.22 -21.32 12.58
CA GLU A 37 20.45 -20.53 13.52
C GLU A 37 19.90 -19.35 12.72
N HIS A 38 18.60 -19.44 12.44
CA HIS A 38 17.73 -18.51 11.73
C HIS A 38 18.34 -17.13 11.43
N LEU A 39 18.16 -16.67 10.18
CA LEU A 39 18.42 -15.28 9.80
C LEU A 39 17.53 -14.36 10.64
N LEU A 40 18.08 -13.84 11.74
CA LEU A 40 17.39 -12.99 12.69
C LEU A 40 17.99 -11.59 12.63
N LEU A 41 17.13 -10.58 12.65
CA LEU A 41 17.56 -9.22 12.86
C LEU A 41 18.30 -9.12 14.20
N PRO A 42 19.42 -8.40 14.24
CA PRO A 42 20.10 -8.12 15.50
C PRO A 42 19.16 -7.30 16.37
N ASP A 43 19.01 -7.69 17.63
CA ASP A 43 18.27 -6.91 18.64
C ASP A 43 19.17 -5.75 19.11
N GLU A 44 19.47 -4.84 18.17
CA GLU A 44 20.38 -3.72 18.38
C GLU A 44 19.59 -2.43 18.56
N ASN A 45 19.50 -2.01 19.81
CA ASN A 45 18.96 -0.73 20.23
C ASN A 45 20.04 0.38 20.30
N GLN A 46 21.16 0.25 19.58
CA GLN A 46 22.39 0.98 19.91
C GLN A 46 22.50 2.44 19.44
N ASP A 47 21.57 2.96 18.63
CA ASP A 47 21.55 4.39 18.25
C ASP A 47 20.11 4.94 18.32
N GLN A 48 19.63 5.19 19.55
CA GLN A 48 18.26 5.63 19.80
C GLN A 48 18.01 7.11 19.42
N ASP A 49 19.03 7.97 19.54
CA ASP A 49 18.83 9.43 19.51
C ASP A 49 18.57 10.01 18.11
N LYS A 50 18.75 9.23 17.02
CA LYS A 50 18.58 9.70 15.63
C LYS A 50 17.86 8.74 14.69
N SER A 51 17.29 7.65 15.20
CA SER A 51 16.65 6.61 14.39
C SER A 51 15.13 6.83 14.29
N ASN A 52 14.63 6.98 13.07
CA ASN A 52 13.20 7.21 12.78
C ASN A 52 12.58 6.10 11.91
N SER A 53 13.33 5.03 11.63
CA SER A 53 12.83 3.83 10.95
C SER A 53 12.94 2.63 11.89
N LEU A 54 11.92 1.77 11.88
CA LEU A 54 11.85 0.54 12.68
C LEU A 54 11.56 -0.64 11.75
N PHE A 55 12.48 -1.59 11.73
CA PHE A 55 12.32 -2.87 11.05
C PHE A 55 11.88 -3.91 12.07
N LEU A 56 10.78 -4.61 11.79
CA LEU A 56 10.25 -5.67 12.64
C LEU A 56 10.25 -6.98 11.87
N GLN A 57 10.95 -7.98 12.40
CA GLN A 57 10.90 -9.35 11.90
C GLN A 57 10.02 -10.19 12.83
N LEU A 58 8.94 -10.73 12.28
CA LEU A 58 8.03 -11.64 12.98
C LEU A 58 8.12 -13.02 12.36
N THR A 59 8.50 -14.02 13.14
CA THR A 59 8.53 -15.42 12.72
C THR A 59 7.33 -16.14 13.29
N LEU A 60 6.41 -16.58 12.42
CA LEU A 60 5.18 -17.27 12.79
C LEU A 60 5.17 -18.70 12.22
N GLN A 61 4.56 -19.63 12.97
CA GLN A 61 4.22 -20.97 12.47
C GLN A 61 2.81 -20.93 11.88
N LEU A 62 2.65 -21.44 10.65
CA LEU A 62 1.36 -21.46 9.97
C LEU A 62 0.50 -22.66 10.41
N PRO A 63 -0.84 -22.53 10.41
CA PRO A 63 -1.62 -21.34 10.03
C PRO A 63 -1.63 -20.26 11.12
N GLY A 64 -1.51 -18.99 10.73
CA GLY A 64 -1.54 -17.85 11.64
C GLY A 64 -1.84 -16.54 10.90
N SER A 65 -2.37 -15.54 11.63
CA SER A 65 -2.65 -14.19 11.13
C SER A 65 -1.94 -13.15 12.00
N LEU A 66 -1.71 -11.98 11.42
CA LEU A 66 -1.08 -10.85 12.07
C LEU A 66 -1.86 -9.59 11.69
N ASP A 67 -2.28 -8.83 12.71
CA ASP A 67 -2.91 -7.53 12.52
C ASP A 67 -1.93 -6.44 12.97
N LEU A 68 -1.67 -5.47 12.10
CA LEU A 68 -0.89 -4.27 12.42
C LEU A 68 -1.85 -3.09 12.52
N VAL A 69 -1.97 -2.51 13.72
CA VAL A 69 -2.92 -1.42 14.00
C VAL A 69 -2.17 -0.13 14.26
N PHE A 70 -2.55 0.92 13.52
CA PHE A 70 -2.07 2.28 13.75
C PHE A 70 -3.11 3.07 14.53
N LEU A 71 -2.72 3.61 15.69
CA LEU A 71 -3.59 4.41 16.54
C LEU A 71 -3.12 5.86 16.55
N SER A 72 -4.03 6.77 16.25
CA SER A 72 -3.75 8.21 16.36
C SER A 72 -4.13 8.71 17.75
N HIS A 73 -3.19 9.36 18.42
CA HIS A 73 -3.39 9.97 19.73
C HIS A 73 -4.58 10.94 19.75
N ALA A 74 -4.72 11.77 18.70
CA ALA A 74 -5.79 12.77 18.59
C ALA A 74 -7.20 12.15 18.48
N VAL A 75 -7.29 10.98 17.83
CA VAL A 75 -8.59 10.32 17.59
C VAL A 75 -8.99 9.45 18.77
N HIS A 76 -8.01 8.88 19.48
CA HIS A 76 -8.28 7.91 20.55
C HIS A 76 -8.12 8.50 21.96
N GLN A 77 -7.86 9.81 22.07
CA GLN A 77 -7.76 10.56 23.33
C GLN A 77 -6.89 9.83 24.36
N LEU A 78 -5.74 9.34 23.90
CA LEU A 78 -4.81 8.57 24.69
C LEU A 78 -4.24 9.48 25.79
N GLY A 79 -4.46 9.17 27.07
CA GLY A 79 -4.36 10.16 28.15
C GLY A 79 -3.00 10.28 28.83
N GLY A 80 -1.95 9.62 28.32
CA GLY A 80 -0.67 9.57 29.03
C GLY A 80 0.17 10.82 28.87
N GLU A 81 0.90 11.15 29.95
CA GLU A 81 1.66 12.39 30.14
C GLU A 81 2.78 12.61 29.09
N ASP A 82 3.23 11.55 28.41
CA ASP A 82 4.28 11.59 27.37
C ASP A 82 3.72 11.54 25.93
N GLY A 83 2.41 11.71 25.73
CA GLY A 83 1.77 11.57 24.42
C GLY A 83 1.54 10.12 23.97
N GLY A 84 1.86 9.14 24.81
CA GLY A 84 1.47 7.73 24.66
C GLY A 84 0.39 7.37 25.67
N GLY A 85 -0.72 6.76 25.23
CA GLY A 85 -1.80 6.34 26.13
C GLY A 85 -1.37 5.24 27.09
N THR A 86 -2.21 4.96 28.10
CA THR A 86 -1.93 3.80 28.96
C THR A 86 -1.99 2.50 28.15
N PRO A 87 -1.22 1.46 28.51
CA PRO A 87 -1.25 0.18 27.78
C PRO A 87 -2.65 -0.41 27.64
N GLU A 88 -3.52 -0.17 28.62
CA GLU A 88 -4.92 -0.60 28.62
C GLU A 88 -5.78 0.17 27.62
N GLU A 89 -5.60 1.49 27.52
CA GLU A 89 -6.26 2.34 26.52
C GLU A 89 -5.84 1.94 25.10
N ILE A 90 -4.54 1.74 24.89
CA ILE A 90 -3.96 1.30 23.61
C ILE A 90 -4.54 -0.06 23.22
N SER A 91 -4.54 -1.02 24.15
CA SER A 91 -5.08 -2.37 23.91
C SER A 91 -6.57 -2.33 23.59
N ARG A 92 -7.35 -1.53 24.32
CA ARG A 92 -8.79 -1.37 24.09
C ARG A 92 -9.09 -0.74 22.73
N ALA A 93 -8.36 0.30 22.36
CA ALA A 93 -8.51 0.96 21.06
C ALA A 93 -8.07 0.03 19.90
N ALA A 94 -6.94 -0.67 20.06
CA ALA A 94 -6.47 -1.65 19.08
C ALA A 94 -7.47 -2.79 18.88
N ALA A 95 -8.10 -3.28 19.95
CA ALA A 95 -9.10 -4.34 19.89
C ALA A 95 -10.32 -3.99 19.03
N GLN A 96 -10.63 -2.70 18.84
CA GLN A 96 -11.71 -2.25 17.95
C GLN A 96 -11.31 -2.32 16.46
N LEU A 97 -10.02 -2.42 16.16
CA LEU A 97 -9.44 -2.40 14.81
C LEU A 97 -8.67 -3.68 14.48
N SER A 98 -8.77 -4.73 15.32
CA SER A 98 -8.11 -6.03 15.12
C SER A 98 -9.09 -7.19 15.31
N GLY A 99 -8.69 -8.38 14.85
CA GLY A 99 -9.42 -9.62 15.07
C GLY A 99 -10.85 -9.58 14.50
N PRO A 100 -11.87 -10.07 15.24
CA PRO A 100 -13.24 -10.11 14.73
C PRO A 100 -13.82 -8.75 14.34
N ALA A 101 -13.42 -7.68 15.03
CA ALA A 101 -13.87 -6.33 14.71
C ALA A 101 -13.32 -5.88 13.35
N LEU A 102 -12.03 -6.13 13.08
CA LEU A 102 -11.43 -5.90 11.78
C LEU A 102 -12.10 -6.74 10.69
N THR A 103 -12.38 -8.02 10.94
CA THR A 103 -13.08 -8.88 9.99
C THR A 103 -14.45 -8.33 9.61
N GLN A 104 -15.23 -7.84 10.59
CA GLN A 104 -16.52 -7.19 10.33
C GLN A 104 -16.36 -5.90 9.53
N LEU A 105 -15.37 -5.08 9.87
CA LEU A 105 -15.06 -3.85 9.14
C LEU A 105 -14.68 -4.14 7.69
N ILE A 106 -13.85 -5.15 7.42
CA ILE A 106 -13.46 -5.56 6.07
C ILE A 106 -14.70 -6.01 5.27
N ALA A 107 -15.55 -6.84 5.86
CA ALA A 107 -16.77 -7.31 5.21
C ALA A 107 -17.72 -6.15 4.87
N GLU A 108 -17.91 -5.22 5.81
CA GLU A 108 -18.77 -4.05 5.60
C GLU A 108 -18.20 -3.10 4.54
N ARG A 109 -16.89 -2.84 4.53
CA ARG A 109 -16.26 -1.99 3.52
C ARG A 109 -16.27 -2.62 2.13
N THR A 110 -16.11 -3.94 2.04
CA THR A 110 -16.25 -4.69 0.78
C THR A 110 -17.66 -4.52 0.21
N ARG A 111 -18.68 -4.70 1.05
CA ARG A 111 -20.08 -4.48 0.67
C ARG A 111 -20.36 -3.05 0.20
N GLN A 112 -19.81 -2.05 0.88
CA GLN A 112 -19.94 -0.64 0.49
C GLN A 112 -19.24 -0.35 -0.85
N PHE A 113 -18.09 -0.96 -1.11
CA PHE A 113 -17.41 -0.87 -2.39
C PHE A 113 -18.28 -1.43 -3.51
N ASP A 114 -18.83 -2.64 -3.34
CA ASP A 114 -19.69 -3.28 -4.35
C ASP A 114 -20.92 -2.42 -4.67
N GLN A 115 -21.61 -1.92 -3.63
CA GLN A 115 -22.76 -1.04 -3.81
C GLN A 115 -22.42 0.23 -4.59
N ARG A 116 -21.27 0.84 -4.30
CA ARG A 116 -20.83 2.05 -4.99
C ARG A 116 -20.41 1.75 -6.43
N PHE A 117 -19.77 0.61 -6.67
CA PHE A 117 -19.40 0.17 -8.01
C PHE A 117 -20.66 -0.02 -8.87
N ASP A 118 -21.67 -0.72 -8.36
CA ASP A 118 -22.94 -0.92 -9.07
C ASP A 118 -23.67 0.40 -9.35
N GLN A 119 -23.69 1.33 -8.39
CA GLN A 119 -24.30 2.65 -8.56
C GLN A 119 -23.63 3.48 -9.66
N VAL A 120 -22.30 3.44 -9.73
CA VAL A 120 -21.51 4.27 -10.66
C VAL A 120 -21.52 3.69 -12.07
N PHE A 121 -21.31 2.38 -12.21
CA PHE A 121 -21.12 1.75 -13.52
C PHE A 121 -22.40 1.15 -14.09
N GLN A 122 -23.42 0.86 -13.26
CA GLN A 122 -24.75 0.38 -13.68
C GLN A 122 -24.72 -0.83 -14.63
N LEU A 123 -23.71 -1.69 -14.49
CA LEU A 123 -23.39 -2.78 -15.43
C LEU A 123 -24.44 -3.90 -15.48
N GLN A 124 -25.33 -3.96 -14.48
CA GLN A 124 -26.40 -4.95 -14.37
C GLN A 124 -27.77 -4.43 -14.83
N GLY A 125 -27.88 -3.13 -15.12
CA GLY A 125 -29.08 -2.48 -15.63
C GLY A 125 -29.04 -2.37 -17.14
N ALA A 126 -30.12 -2.78 -17.81
CA ALA A 126 -30.33 -2.50 -19.23
C ALA A 126 -30.54 -0.98 -19.43
N SER A 127 -29.46 -0.21 -19.38
CA SER A 127 -29.44 1.16 -19.89
C SER A 127 -28.66 1.15 -21.20
N CYS A 128 -29.29 1.74 -22.22
CA CYS A 128 -28.76 1.82 -23.57
C CYS A 128 -27.35 2.42 -23.50
N ILE A 129 -26.32 1.62 -23.74
CA ILE A 129 -25.02 2.15 -24.12
C ILE A 129 -25.29 2.84 -25.46
N PRO A 130 -25.19 4.17 -25.59
CA PRO A 130 -25.18 4.77 -26.91
C PRO A 130 -24.05 4.08 -27.66
N SER A 131 -24.33 3.56 -28.86
CA SER A 131 -23.35 2.95 -29.77
C SER A 131 -22.30 3.97 -30.26
N SER A 132 -21.79 4.84 -29.40
CA SER A 132 -20.44 5.37 -29.50
C SER A 132 -19.49 4.28 -29.02
N SER A 133 -19.36 3.24 -29.84
CA SER A 133 -18.22 2.33 -29.81
C SER A 133 -16.96 3.16 -29.61
N PHE A 134 -16.14 2.77 -28.64
CA PHE A 134 -14.77 3.23 -28.50
C PHE A 134 -14.01 2.86 -29.79
N ASN A 135 -14.06 3.73 -30.79
CA ASN A 135 -13.28 3.59 -32.00
C ASN A 135 -11.91 4.21 -31.73
N LEU A 136 -10.95 3.37 -31.34
CA LEU A 136 -9.52 3.75 -31.34
C LEU A 136 -9.03 4.10 -32.77
N PHE A 137 -9.81 3.79 -33.80
CA PHE A 137 -9.56 4.12 -35.20
C PHE A 137 -10.83 4.71 -35.84
N GLY A 138 -10.82 6.02 -36.07
CA GLY A 138 -12.00 6.84 -36.39
C GLY A 138 -12.80 6.42 -37.62
N LYS A 139 -13.97 5.80 -37.40
CA LYS A 139 -15.13 5.84 -38.29
C LYS A 139 -16.42 5.89 -37.48
N TYR A 140 -17.19 6.98 -37.62
CA TYR A 140 -18.52 7.12 -37.02
C TYR A 140 -19.55 6.33 -37.83
N PRO A 141 -20.35 5.43 -37.23
CA PRO A 141 -21.55 4.93 -37.88
C PRO A 141 -22.73 5.87 -37.62
N SER A 142 -23.38 6.28 -38.70
CA SER A 142 -24.70 6.94 -38.71
C SER A 142 -25.80 5.92 -38.37
N HIS A 143 -26.71 6.30 -37.47
CA HIS A 143 -28.02 5.66 -37.21
C HIS A 143 -28.00 4.13 -37.04
N GLY A 144 -27.73 3.65 -35.83
CA GLY A 144 -27.85 2.23 -35.45
C GLY A 144 -28.65 2.07 -34.16
N ALA A 145 -29.64 1.18 -34.18
CA ALA A 145 -30.56 0.87 -33.09
C ALA A 145 -29.88 0.63 -31.73
N CYS A 146 -30.52 1.09 -30.65
CA CYS A 146 -30.20 0.68 -29.28
C CYS A 146 -30.51 -0.81 -29.14
N THR A 147 -29.51 -1.67 -29.28
CA THR A 147 -29.60 -3.03 -28.75
C THR A 147 -29.64 -2.93 -27.22
N PRO A 148 -30.59 -3.61 -26.53
CA PRO A 148 -30.54 -3.67 -25.07
C PRO A 148 -29.18 -4.25 -24.71
N ALA A 149 -28.36 -3.48 -23.99
CA ALA A 149 -27.12 -3.98 -23.44
C ALA A 149 -27.48 -5.22 -22.63
N GLY A 150 -27.14 -6.40 -23.14
CA GLY A 150 -27.33 -7.64 -22.41
C GLY A 150 -26.67 -7.47 -21.05
N LYS A 151 -27.30 -7.99 -19.99
CA LYS A 151 -26.67 -8.04 -18.67
C LYS A 151 -25.25 -8.59 -18.84
N LEU A 152 -24.25 -7.83 -18.40
CA LEU A 152 -22.88 -8.29 -18.39
C LEU A 152 -22.80 -9.57 -17.54
N SER A 153 -21.92 -10.50 -17.92
CA SER A 153 -21.66 -11.68 -17.10
C SER A 153 -21.06 -11.26 -15.76
N GLU A 154 -21.28 -12.08 -14.73
CA GLU A 154 -20.67 -11.88 -13.40
C GLU A 154 -19.14 -11.78 -13.50
N GLU A 155 -18.52 -12.59 -14.36
CA GLU A 155 -17.08 -12.54 -14.64
C GLU A 155 -16.62 -11.17 -15.17
N ALA A 156 -17.39 -10.55 -16.06
CA ALA A 156 -17.04 -9.23 -16.61
C ALA A 156 -17.18 -8.12 -15.56
N VAL A 157 -18.15 -8.25 -14.65
CA VAL A 157 -18.33 -7.34 -13.52
C VAL A 157 -17.14 -7.48 -12.56
N GLU A 158 -16.76 -8.71 -12.20
CA GLU A 158 -15.63 -8.97 -11.32
C GLU A 158 -14.30 -8.48 -11.94
N LEU A 159 -14.09 -8.70 -13.24
CA LEU A 159 -12.93 -8.13 -13.95
C LEU A 159 -12.89 -6.60 -13.83
N GLY A 160 -14.03 -5.93 -13.97
CA GLY A 160 -14.14 -4.48 -13.81
C GLY A 160 -13.79 -4.01 -12.40
N LYS A 161 -14.26 -4.73 -11.37
CA LYS A 161 -13.91 -4.45 -9.97
C LYS A 161 -12.41 -4.60 -9.71
N VAL A 162 -11.81 -5.67 -10.21
CA VAL A 162 -10.36 -5.93 -10.07
C VAL A 162 -9.55 -4.85 -10.78
N ALA A 163 -9.90 -4.50 -12.03
CA ALA A 163 -9.19 -3.48 -12.80
C ALA A 163 -9.23 -2.11 -12.12
N LEU A 164 -10.40 -1.70 -11.61
CA LEU A 164 -10.54 -0.45 -10.86
C LEU A 164 -9.75 -0.49 -9.55
N SER A 165 -9.80 -1.61 -8.82
CA SER A 165 -9.07 -1.77 -7.55
C SER A 165 -7.57 -1.67 -7.75
N GLN A 166 -7.04 -2.26 -8.83
CA GLN A 166 -5.63 -2.14 -9.20
C GLN A 166 -5.25 -0.70 -9.57
N LEU A 167 -6.09 -0.02 -10.35
CA LEU A 167 -5.87 1.38 -10.71
C LEU A 167 -5.82 2.29 -9.47
N LEU A 168 -6.78 2.14 -8.56
CA LEU A 168 -6.84 2.94 -7.32
C LEU A 168 -5.72 2.56 -6.34
N GLY A 169 -5.34 1.28 -6.29
CA GLY A 169 -4.20 0.80 -5.51
C GLY A 169 -2.85 1.32 -6.02
N GLY A 170 -2.78 1.74 -7.30
CA GLY A 170 -1.61 2.36 -7.90
C GLY A 170 -1.50 3.87 -7.67
N LEU A 171 -2.44 4.50 -6.95
CA LEU A 171 -2.34 5.91 -6.56
C LEU A 171 -1.22 6.10 -5.54
N ALA A 172 -0.26 6.97 -5.87
CA ALA A 172 0.89 7.24 -5.04
C ALA A 172 1.07 8.74 -4.80
N TYR A 173 1.59 9.07 -3.62
CA TYR A 173 2.11 10.39 -3.30
C TYR A 173 3.64 10.36 -3.43
N LEU A 174 4.16 11.19 -4.32
CA LEU A 174 5.59 11.29 -4.60
C LEU A 174 6.08 12.68 -4.20
N HIS A 175 7.24 12.75 -3.56
CA HIS A 175 7.89 14.01 -3.19
C HIS A 175 9.39 13.87 -3.39
N GLY A 176 9.97 14.75 -4.19
CA GLY A 176 11.40 14.72 -4.47
C GLY A 176 11.83 15.77 -5.47
N THR A 177 13.14 15.80 -5.72
CA THR A 177 13.76 16.64 -6.76
C THR A 177 13.78 15.90 -8.08
N TRP A 178 13.67 16.64 -9.17
CA TRP A 178 13.76 16.08 -10.52
C TRP A 178 15.08 16.45 -11.16
N VAL A 179 15.64 15.52 -11.92
CA VAL A 179 16.83 15.77 -12.74
C VAL A 179 16.37 16.13 -14.13
N ARG A 180 16.66 17.36 -14.57
CA ARG A 180 16.38 17.81 -15.92
C ARG A 180 17.68 17.84 -16.71
N ALA A 181 17.73 17.05 -17.79
CA ALA A 181 18.75 17.23 -18.81
C ALA A 181 18.36 18.45 -19.65
N ASP A 182 19.19 19.49 -19.61
CA ASP A 182 18.99 20.64 -20.47
C ASP A 182 19.43 20.32 -21.91
N PRO A 183 18.90 21.04 -22.92
CA PRO A 183 19.26 20.81 -24.32
C PRO A 183 20.78 20.81 -24.55
N PRO A 184 21.29 20.14 -25.58
CA PRO A 184 22.73 19.87 -25.77
C PRO A 184 23.62 21.13 -25.84
N TRP A 185 23.06 22.30 -26.17
CA TRP A 185 23.79 23.57 -26.15
C TRP A 185 23.94 24.20 -24.75
N PHE A 186 23.32 23.64 -23.70
CA PHE A 186 23.47 24.06 -22.31
C PHE A 186 24.48 23.21 -21.52
N ASN A 187 24.83 22.00 -22.00
CA ASN A 187 25.84 21.09 -21.43
C ASN A 187 25.84 20.96 -19.89
N THR A 188 24.65 21.05 -19.29
CA THR A 188 24.44 20.99 -17.84
C THR A 188 23.21 20.15 -17.54
N THR A 189 23.34 19.30 -16.52
CA THR A 189 22.20 18.65 -15.88
C THR A 189 21.81 19.51 -14.68
N SER A 190 20.58 19.99 -14.63
CA SER A 190 20.09 20.82 -13.52
C SER A 190 19.18 20.01 -12.59
N GLN A 191 19.48 20.05 -11.30
CA GLN A 191 18.59 19.55 -10.27
C GLN A 191 17.53 20.62 -10.00
N GLN A 192 16.26 20.25 -10.18
CA GLN A 192 15.13 21.13 -9.95
C GLN A 192 14.74 21.11 -8.46
N ALA A 193 14.04 22.17 -8.03
CA ALA A 193 13.49 22.24 -6.68
C ALA A 193 12.56 21.05 -6.39
N PRO A 194 12.41 20.65 -5.11
CA PRO A 194 11.49 19.59 -4.72
C PRO A 194 10.05 19.90 -5.15
N VAL A 195 9.36 18.89 -5.69
CA VAL A 195 7.94 18.98 -6.07
C VAL A 195 7.19 17.78 -5.49
N SER A 196 5.96 18.01 -5.06
CA SER A 196 5.00 16.96 -4.70
C SER A 196 4.08 16.66 -5.88
N SER A 197 3.79 15.37 -6.12
CA SER A 197 2.78 14.95 -7.06
C SER A 197 1.93 13.82 -6.50
N PHE A 198 0.63 13.85 -6.78
CA PHE A 198 -0.30 12.76 -6.51
C PHE A 198 -0.83 12.22 -7.83
N SER A 199 -0.47 10.99 -8.17
CA SER A 199 -0.79 10.40 -9.47
C SER A 199 -0.90 8.88 -9.40
N CYS A 200 -1.55 8.30 -10.41
CA CYS A 200 -1.56 6.86 -10.60
C CYS A 200 -0.28 6.41 -11.30
N SER A 201 0.34 5.36 -10.79
CA SER A 201 1.42 4.67 -11.50
C SER A 201 0.83 3.76 -12.59
N PRO A 202 1.44 3.68 -13.79
CA PRO A 202 0.99 2.77 -14.86
C PRO A 202 1.20 1.29 -14.51
N CYS A 203 2.09 1.00 -13.57
CA CYS A 203 2.37 -0.32 -13.02
C CYS A 203 2.56 -0.22 -11.51
N SER A 204 2.37 -1.32 -10.79
CA SER A 204 2.72 -1.38 -9.37
C SER A 204 4.18 -0.94 -9.22
N LEU A 205 4.42 0.09 -8.41
CA LEU A 205 5.77 0.48 -7.99
C LEU A 205 6.25 -0.61 -7.03
N SER A 206 6.75 -1.71 -7.59
CA SER A 206 7.60 -2.62 -6.83
C SER A 206 8.90 -1.85 -6.54
N PRO A 207 9.24 -1.60 -5.26
CA PRO A 207 10.59 -1.19 -4.91
C PRO A 207 11.59 -2.28 -5.29
#